data_AF-A0A963ATX0-F1
#
_entry.id   AF-A0A963ATX0-F1
#
_cell.length_a   1.000
_cell.length_b   1.000
_cell.length_c   1.000
_cell.angle_alpha   90.00
_cell.angle_beta   90.00
_cell.angle_gamma   90.00
#
_symmetry.space_group_name_H-M   'P 1'
#
loop_
_entity.id
_entity.type
_entity.pdbx_description
1 polymer ?
#
loop_
_entity_poly.entity_id
_entity_poly.type
_entity_poly.pdbx_seq_one_letter_code
_entity_poly.pdbx_strand_id
1 'polypeptide(L)'
;MEPAEYRPGYARNVLIAMLLGVVLAVGIVIWQWPTIASLYIQNQLTDVGLVINGAIFLLLAAGLVRLAVILMRLNREEGALARLRDNLFGHVEDPLRGVEPESVAGRRYAMLRSLHERNAAIEQGAIAATLAARENRAVSFPRYVHNVLILTGVFGTIVSLSIALLGASDLLETSVNVGGMGLMIHGMSTALATTVSAILSYLFFSWFFIKTTDAQSRFVTALEQLTTQHLLPRFKVQTETVLYEFSGLIRSLQGLVEQMLSSQKQISQIETRLAATTLDFHARLKGVTADMGRIKQLLRDGFRLPSGE
;
A
#
# COMPACT_ATOMS: atom_id res chain seq x y z
N MET A 1 18.27 -2.41 -13.94
CA MET A 1 16.84 -2.05 -13.92
C MET A 1 16.73 -0.78 -13.09
N GLU A 2 16.60 0.37 -13.73
CA GLU A 2 16.34 1.61 -13.01
C GLU A 2 15.05 1.44 -12.18
N PRO A 3 15.01 1.91 -10.93
CA PRO A 3 13.79 1.90 -10.16
C PRO A 3 12.76 2.70 -10.95
N ALA A 4 11.59 2.11 -11.22
CA ALA A 4 10.50 2.78 -11.91
C ALA A 4 10.17 4.07 -11.15
N GLU A 5 10.73 5.17 -11.62
CA GLU A 5 10.58 6.47 -10.99
C GLU A 5 9.08 6.78 -10.99
N TYR A 6 8.48 6.83 -9.80
CA TYR A 6 7.07 7.11 -9.64
C TYR A 6 6.79 8.52 -10.20
N ARG A 7 6.28 8.56 -11.43
CA ARG A 7 5.82 9.79 -12.08
C ARG A 7 4.32 9.93 -11.82
N PRO A 8 3.89 10.88 -10.96
CA PRO A 8 2.47 11.11 -10.72
C PRO A 8 1.75 11.53 -12.01
N GLY A 9 0.49 11.12 -12.16
CA GLY A 9 -0.37 11.55 -13.28
C GLY A 9 -0.48 10.56 -14.43
N TYR A 10 -0.07 9.29 -14.25
CA TYR A 10 -0.31 8.27 -15.26
C TYR A 10 -1.81 8.03 -15.43
N ALA A 11 -2.56 7.88 -14.33
CA ALA A 11 -4.02 7.75 -14.37
C ALA A 11 -4.70 8.94 -15.07
N ARG A 12 -4.21 10.17 -14.84
CA ARG A 12 -4.69 11.39 -15.52
C ARG A 12 -4.46 11.31 -17.03
N ASN A 13 -3.27 10.90 -17.45
CA ASN A 13 -2.94 10.81 -18.87
C ASN A 13 -3.80 9.76 -19.58
N VAL A 14 -4.05 8.61 -18.95
CA VAL A 14 -4.95 7.57 -19.48
C VAL A 14 -6.39 8.09 -19.56
N LEU A 15 -6.86 8.84 -18.56
CA LEU A 15 -8.20 9.43 -18.56
C LEU A 15 -8.38 10.46 -19.68
N ILE A 16 -7.39 11.34 -19.91
CA ILE A 16 -7.40 12.30 -21.01
C ILE A 16 -7.39 11.57 -22.36
N ALA A 17 -6.55 10.54 -22.51
CA ALA A 17 -6.52 9.71 -23.70
C ALA A 17 -7.86 8.99 -23.93
N MET A 18 -8.57 8.60 -22.87
CA MET A 18 -9.89 8.01 -22.96
C MET A 18 -10.95 8.99 -23.43
N LEU A 19 -10.94 10.21 -22.88
CA LEU A 19 -11.84 11.26 -23.30
C LEU A 19 -11.61 11.60 -24.78
N LEU A 20 -10.36 11.80 -25.19
CA LEU A 20 -9.99 12.04 -26.59
C LEU A 20 -10.39 10.87 -27.49
N GLY A 21 -10.15 9.63 -27.06
CA GLY A 21 -10.52 8.42 -27.81
C GLY A 21 -12.04 8.29 -28.00
N VAL A 22 -12.83 8.60 -26.97
CA VAL A 22 -14.30 8.61 -27.06
C VAL A 22 -14.79 9.72 -27.98
N VAL A 23 -14.25 10.94 -27.86
CA VAL A 23 -14.60 12.07 -28.74
C VAL A 23 -14.27 11.73 -30.21
N LEU A 24 -13.11 11.15 -30.46
CA LEU A 24 -12.70 10.73 -31.80
C LEU A 24 -13.60 9.62 -32.35
N ALA A 25 -13.95 8.62 -31.53
CA ALA A 25 -14.89 7.57 -31.93
C ALA A 25 -16.27 8.14 -32.28
N VAL A 26 -16.80 9.04 -31.45
CA VAL A 26 -18.08 9.73 -31.73
C VAL A 26 -17.98 10.57 -33.00
N GLY A 27 -16.87 11.27 -33.22
CA GLY A 27 -16.62 12.04 -34.45
C GLY A 27 -16.64 11.17 -35.71
N ILE A 28 -16.01 9.99 -35.66
CA ILE A 28 -16.04 9.01 -36.76
C ILE A 28 -17.47 8.52 -37.00
N VAL A 29 -18.24 8.23 -35.96
CA VAL A 29 -19.63 7.77 -36.08
C VAL A 29 -20.52 8.84 -36.72
N ILE A 30 -20.34 10.11 -36.35
CA ILE A 30 -21.09 11.22 -36.95
C ILE A 30 -20.69 11.43 -38.41
N TRP A 31 -19.40 11.35 -38.72
CA TRP A 31 -18.90 11.50 -40.09
C TRP A 31 -19.41 10.39 -41.01
N GLN A 32 -19.41 9.15 -40.52
CA GLN A 32 -19.86 7.97 -41.26
C GLN A 32 -21.36 7.68 -41.09
N TRP A 33 -22.12 8.60 -40.47
CA TRP A 33 -23.54 8.43 -40.22
C TRP A 33 -24.37 8.03 -41.45
N PRO A 34 -24.14 8.57 -42.66
CA PRO A 34 -24.92 8.16 -43.84
C PRO A 34 -24.74 6.68 -44.19
N THR A 35 -23.52 6.16 -44.01
CA THR A 35 -23.19 4.75 -44.30
C THR A 35 -23.60 3.83 -43.16
N ILE A 36 -23.51 4.29 -41.91
CA ILE A 36 -24.00 3.53 -40.75
C ILE A 36 -25.52 3.44 -40.81
N ALA A 37 -26.22 4.54 -41.12
CA ALA A 37 -27.68 4.55 -41.22
C ALA A 37 -28.18 3.64 -42.36
N SER A 38 -27.49 3.61 -43.50
CA SER A 38 -27.87 2.70 -44.60
C SER A 38 -27.58 1.23 -44.28
N LEU A 39 -26.54 0.92 -43.52
CA LEU A 39 -26.17 -0.46 -43.14
C LEU A 39 -26.92 -1.00 -41.91
N TYR A 40 -27.26 -0.14 -40.94
CA TYR A 40 -27.82 -0.56 -39.64
C TYR A 40 -29.28 -0.13 -39.41
N ILE A 41 -29.77 0.94 -40.04
CA ILE A 41 -31.09 1.53 -39.70
C ILE A 41 -32.10 1.40 -40.84
N GLN A 42 -31.71 1.63 -42.09
CA GLN A 42 -32.64 1.65 -43.23
C GLN A 42 -32.89 0.28 -43.86
N ASN A 43 -31.99 -0.68 -43.65
CA ASN A 43 -32.04 -2.03 -44.24
C ASN A 43 -32.12 -3.14 -43.17
N GLN A 44 -32.82 -2.92 -42.05
CA GLN A 44 -33.12 -3.96 -41.06
C GLN A 44 -34.64 -4.09 -40.90
N LEU A 45 -35.25 -5.09 -41.54
CA LEU A 45 -36.67 -5.44 -41.37
C LEU A 45 -36.95 -6.05 -39.98
N THR A 46 -35.92 -6.43 -39.22
CA THR A 46 -36.03 -7.17 -37.97
C THR A 46 -35.50 -6.37 -36.79
N ASP A 47 -36.40 -5.99 -35.88
CA ASP A 47 -36.11 -5.23 -34.65
C ASP A 47 -35.03 -5.86 -33.77
N VAL A 48 -34.83 -7.17 -33.88
CA VAL A 48 -33.88 -7.97 -33.10
C VAL A 48 -32.42 -7.51 -33.31
N GLY A 49 -32.04 -7.14 -34.53
CA GLY A 49 -30.68 -6.66 -34.83
C GLY A 49 -30.34 -5.35 -34.14
N LEU A 50 -31.33 -4.45 -34.08
CA LEU A 50 -31.22 -3.16 -33.42
C LEU A 50 -31.11 -3.34 -31.89
N VAL A 51 -31.90 -4.25 -31.31
CA VAL A 51 -31.83 -4.57 -29.88
C VAL A 51 -30.46 -5.12 -29.49
N ILE A 52 -29.89 -6.05 -30.27
CA ILE A 52 -28.59 -6.66 -29.94
C ILE A 52 -27.45 -5.66 -30.09
N ASN A 53 -27.41 -4.88 -31.18
CA ASN A 53 -26.38 -3.85 -31.34
C ASN A 53 -26.52 -2.74 -30.29
N GLY A 54 -27.75 -2.34 -29.95
CA GLY A 54 -28.03 -1.42 -28.85
C GLY A 54 -27.51 -1.95 -27.51
N ALA A 55 -27.70 -3.23 -27.23
CA ALA A 55 -27.17 -3.88 -26.03
C ALA A 55 -25.63 -3.91 -26.01
N ILE A 56 -24.96 -4.19 -27.14
CA ILE A 56 -23.49 -4.14 -27.27
C ILE A 56 -23.00 -2.72 -26.95
N PHE A 57 -23.62 -1.70 -27.55
CA PHE A 57 -23.24 -0.31 -27.34
C PHE A 57 -23.49 0.15 -25.89
N LEU A 58 -24.61 -0.27 -25.29
CA LEU A 58 -24.93 0.04 -23.89
C LEU A 58 -23.92 -0.63 -22.94
N LEU A 59 -23.57 -1.90 -23.17
CA LEU A 59 -22.53 -2.60 -22.40
C LEU A 59 -21.17 -1.91 -22.53
N LEU A 60 -20.79 -1.49 -23.74
CA LEU A 60 -19.58 -0.73 -23.98
C LEU A 60 -19.59 0.59 -23.19
N ALA A 61 -20.66 1.37 -23.29
CA ALA A 61 -20.80 2.65 -22.61
C ALA A 61 -20.72 2.49 -21.09
N ALA A 62 -21.46 1.52 -20.53
CA ALA A 62 -21.41 1.20 -19.10
C ALA A 62 -20.00 0.77 -18.64
N GLY A 63 -19.31 -0.03 -19.46
CA GLY A 63 -17.93 -0.41 -19.23
C GLY A 63 -16.99 0.79 -19.20
N LEU A 64 -17.07 1.68 -20.20
CA LEU A 64 -16.22 2.87 -20.31
C LEU A 64 -16.45 3.84 -19.15
N VAL A 65 -17.71 4.08 -18.77
CA VAL A 65 -18.04 4.92 -17.59
C VAL A 65 -17.41 4.31 -16.34
N ARG A 66 -17.50 2.98 -16.16
CA ARG A 66 -16.88 2.32 -15.01
C ARG A 66 -15.36 2.46 -15.01
N LEU A 67 -14.70 2.33 -16.16
CA LEU A 67 -13.25 2.57 -16.30
C LEU A 67 -12.90 4.03 -15.97
N ALA A 68 -13.70 4.99 -16.43
CA ALA A 68 -13.53 6.42 -16.11
C ALA A 68 -13.54 6.65 -14.60
N VAL A 69 -14.54 6.12 -13.90
CA VAL A 69 -14.70 6.27 -12.45
C VAL A 69 -13.50 5.67 -11.70
N ILE A 70 -13.01 4.52 -12.15
CA ILE A 70 -11.81 3.88 -11.58
C ILE A 70 -10.59 4.77 -11.77
N LEU A 71 -10.35 5.29 -12.99
CA LEU A 71 -9.23 6.17 -13.29
C LEU A 71 -9.31 7.49 -12.52
N MET A 72 -10.50 8.06 -12.35
CA MET A 72 -10.71 9.27 -11.53
C MET A 72 -10.34 9.03 -10.06
N ARG A 73 -10.80 7.90 -9.48
CA ARG A 73 -10.41 7.50 -8.12
C ARG A 73 -8.90 7.36 -8.02
N LEU A 74 -8.31 6.65 -8.98
CA LEU A 74 -6.87 6.39 -8.99
C LEU A 74 -6.05 7.67 -9.13
N ASN A 75 -6.49 8.63 -9.94
CA ASN A 75 -5.84 9.93 -10.07
C ASN A 75 -5.84 10.72 -8.75
N ARG A 76 -6.95 10.67 -7.99
CA ARG A 76 -7.00 11.28 -6.65
C ARG A 76 -6.03 10.59 -5.68
N GLU A 77 -5.97 9.27 -5.73
CA GLU A 77 -5.08 8.44 -4.90
C GLU A 77 -3.60 8.66 -5.24
N GLU A 78 -3.24 8.77 -6.53
CA GLU A 78 -1.90 9.16 -6.97
C GLU A 78 -1.51 10.53 -6.43
N GLY A 79 -2.42 11.51 -6.47
CA GLY A 79 -2.19 12.83 -5.89
C GLY A 79 -1.97 12.80 -4.38
N ALA A 80 -2.74 11.97 -3.66
CA ALA A 80 -2.58 11.78 -2.22
C ALA A 80 -1.25 11.11 -1.86
N LEU A 81 -0.84 10.09 -2.64
CA LEU A 81 0.43 9.39 -2.47
C LEU A 81 1.63 10.32 -2.74
N ALA A 82 1.56 11.12 -3.80
CA ALA A 82 2.58 12.13 -4.12
C ALA A 82 2.73 13.14 -2.97
N ARG A 83 1.62 13.68 -2.45
CA ARG A 83 1.65 14.60 -1.30
C ARG A 83 2.24 13.96 -0.04
N LEU A 84 1.84 12.73 0.29
CA LEU A 84 2.39 12.01 1.44
C LEU A 84 3.91 11.82 1.29
N ARG A 85 4.35 11.39 0.12
CA ARG A 85 5.76 11.22 -0.20
C ARG A 85 6.52 12.54 -0.02
N ASP A 86 6.03 13.62 -0.60
CA ASP A 86 6.69 14.92 -0.55
C ASP A 86 6.75 15.48 0.88
N ASN A 87 5.69 15.29 1.69
CA ASN A 87 5.70 15.65 3.11
C ASN A 87 6.71 14.84 3.93
N LEU A 88 6.86 13.54 3.63
CA LEU A 88 7.83 12.66 4.29
C LEU A 88 9.28 13.08 4.00
N PHE A 89 9.58 13.44 2.75
CA PHE A 89 10.92 13.92 2.36
C PHE A 89 11.19 15.36 2.79
N GLY A 90 10.16 16.21 2.84
CA GLY A 90 10.26 17.59 3.31
C GLY A 90 10.43 17.74 4.82
N HIS A 91 10.48 16.64 5.58
CA HIS A 91 10.58 16.61 7.05
C HIS A 91 9.51 17.46 7.75
N VAL A 92 8.30 17.51 7.20
CA VAL A 92 7.16 18.22 7.81
C VAL A 92 6.74 17.48 9.10
N GLU A 93 6.42 18.22 10.17
CA GLU A 93 6.01 17.64 11.47
C GLU A 93 4.81 16.68 11.35
N ASP A 94 3.85 17.02 10.48
CA ASP A 94 2.71 16.16 10.15
C ASP A 94 2.79 15.62 8.71
N PRO A 95 3.18 14.35 8.52
CA PRO A 95 3.23 13.71 7.21
C PRO A 95 1.87 13.64 6.48
N LEU A 96 0.74 13.74 7.21
CA LEU A 96 -0.60 13.68 6.64
C LEU A 96 -1.13 15.05 6.18
N ARG A 97 -0.36 16.13 6.33
CA ARG A 97 -0.81 17.47 5.95
C ARG A 97 -1.22 17.54 4.47
N GLY A 98 -2.49 17.84 4.21
CA GLY A 98 -3.04 17.90 2.84
C GLY A 98 -3.24 16.53 2.15
N VAL A 99 -3.07 15.43 2.87
CA VAL A 99 -3.41 14.08 2.43
C VAL A 99 -4.83 13.77 2.93
N GLU A 100 -5.72 13.35 2.04
CA GLU A 100 -7.09 12.99 2.44
C GLU A 100 -7.03 11.78 3.39
N PRO A 101 -7.63 11.83 4.60
CA PRO A 101 -7.52 10.74 5.59
C PRO A 101 -8.07 9.41 5.08
N GLU A 102 -9.08 9.47 4.21
CA GLU A 102 -9.68 8.30 3.55
C GLU A 102 -8.93 7.85 2.29
N SER A 103 -7.82 8.47 1.92
CA SER A 103 -6.98 7.95 0.85
C SER A 103 -6.36 6.62 1.24
N VAL A 104 -6.03 5.78 0.27
CA VAL A 104 -5.30 4.52 0.50
C VAL A 104 -3.95 4.82 1.16
N ALA A 105 -3.25 5.87 0.73
CA ALA A 105 -1.99 6.30 1.32
C ALA A 105 -2.14 6.77 2.79
N GLY A 106 -3.15 7.60 3.07
CA GLY A 106 -3.46 8.09 4.42
C GLY A 106 -3.86 6.97 5.37
N ARG A 107 -4.76 6.08 4.95
CA ARG A 107 -5.12 4.88 5.72
C ARG A 107 -3.93 3.97 5.96
N ARG A 108 -3.03 3.81 4.98
CA ARG A 108 -1.81 3.00 5.15
C ARG A 108 -0.92 3.57 6.24
N TYR A 109 -0.67 4.87 6.21
CA TYR A 109 0.11 5.56 7.25
C TYR A 109 -0.54 5.44 8.63
N ALA A 110 -1.84 5.72 8.73
CA ALA A 110 -2.58 5.62 9.99
C ALA A 110 -2.59 4.20 10.55
N MET A 111 -2.75 3.18 9.69
CA MET A 111 -2.68 1.78 10.09
C MET A 111 -1.30 1.42 10.65
N LEU A 112 -0.21 1.78 9.96
CA LEU A 112 1.15 1.52 10.42
C LEU A 112 1.44 2.23 11.74
N ARG A 113 1.02 3.49 11.87
CA ARG A 113 1.11 4.24 13.14
C ARG A 113 0.34 3.57 14.27
N SER A 114 -0.88 3.11 14.02
CA SER A 114 -1.69 2.44 15.04
C SER A 114 -1.13 1.08 15.47
N LEU A 115 -0.51 0.33 14.55
CA LEU A 115 0.18 -0.93 14.86
C LEU A 115 1.44 -0.66 15.69
N HIS A 116 2.16 0.40 15.33
CA HIS A 116 3.34 0.87 16.06
C HIS A 116 3.00 1.27 17.49
N GLU A 117 1.97 2.12 17.68
CA GLU A 117 1.50 2.57 19.00
C GLU A 117 1.05 1.40 19.90
N ARG A 118 0.63 0.28 19.31
CA ARG A 118 0.21 -0.93 20.03
C ARG A 118 1.33 -1.98 20.17
N ASN A 119 2.55 -1.68 19.72
CA ASN A 119 3.67 -2.62 19.67
C ASN A 119 3.34 -3.95 18.97
N ALA A 120 2.44 -3.90 17.97
CA ALA A 120 2.05 -5.08 17.20
C ALA A 120 3.03 -5.34 16.05
N ALA A 121 3.29 -6.61 15.76
CA ALA A 121 4.12 -6.99 14.63
C ALA A 121 3.50 -6.49 13.31
N ILE A 122 4.29 -5.77 12.50
CA ILE A 122 3.85 -5.27 11.20
C ILE A 122 4.12 -6.34 10.12
N GLU A 123 3.08 -7.10 9.79
CA GLU A 123 3.09 -8.07 8.68
C GLU A 123 2.81 -7.39 7.34
N GLN A 124 3.85 -6.84 6.72
CA GLN A 124 3.72 -6.13 5.44
C GLN A 124 3.04 -6.98 4.35
N GLY A 125 3.35 -8.28 4.26
CA GLY A 125 2.79 -9.17 3.26
C GLY A 125 1.26 -9.25 3.32
N ALA A 126 0.68 -9.31 4.53
CA ALA A 126 -0.76 -9.33 4.73
C ALA A 126 -1.42 -8.00 4.33
N ILE A 127 -0.80 -6.87 4.67
CA ILE A 127 -1.34 -5.54 4.33
C ILE A 127 -1.27 -5.30 2.80
N ALA A 128 -0.18 -5.71 2.16
CA ALA A 128 -0.04 -5.63 0.70
C ALA A 128 -1.05 -6.53 -0.02
N ALA A 129 -1.22 -7.78 0.43
CA ALA A 129 -2.16 -8.73 -0.16
C ALA A 129 -3.62 -8.28 -0.03
N THR A 130 -4.01 -7.76 1.15
CA THR A 130 -5.36 -7.23 1.36
C THR A 130 -5.65 -5.99 0.50
N LEU A 131 -4.66 -5.12 0.31
CA LEU A 131 -4.79 -3.99 -0.61
C LEU A 131 -4.94 -4.45 -2.06
N ALA A 132 -4.06 -5.35 -2.53
CA ALA A 132 -4.11 -5.87 -3.89
C ALA A 132 -5.46 -6.55 -4.19
N ALA A 133 -5.98 -7.33 -3.22
CA ALA A 133 -7.30 -7.95 -3.33
C ALA A 133 -8.43 -6.89 -3.43
N ARG A 134 -8.35 -5.80 -2.65
CA ARG A 134 -9.33 -4.70 -2.69
C ARG A 134 -9.30 -3.97 -4.03
N GLU A 135 -8.13 -3.67 -4.57
CA GLU A 135 -7.99 -3.01 -5.86
C GLU A 135 -8.45 -3.90 -7.01
N ASN A 136 -8.12 -5.20 -6.99
CA ASN A 136 -8.56 -6.14 -8.02
C ASN A 136 -10.09 -6.29 -8.09
N ARG A 137 -10.81 -6.18 -6.96
CA ARG A 137 -12.28 -6.18 -6.97
C ARG A 137 -12.86 -5.02 -7.79
N ALA A 138 -12.19 -3.87 -7.85
CA ALA A 138 -12.69 -2.71 -8.58
C ALA A 138 -12.80 -2.97 -10.10
N VAL A 139 -11.99 -3.90 -10.63
CA VAL A 139 -11.88 -4.23 -12.07
C VAL A 139 -12.75 -5.43 -12.47
N SER A 140 -13.46 -6.04 -11.52
CA SER A 140 -14.33 -7.20 -11.78
C SER A 140 -15.39 -6.96 -12.86
N PHE A 141 -16.14 -5.85 -12.78
CA PHE A 141 -17.17 -5.52 -13.77
C PHE A 141 -16.58 -5.20 -15.16
N PRO A 142 -15.55 -4.33 -15.29
CA PRO A 142 -14.87 -4.17 -16.57
C PRO A 142 -14.37 -5.49 -17.18
N ARG A 143 -13.87 -6.42 -16.36
CA ARG A 143 -13.46 -7.76 -16.83
C ARG A 143 -14.65 -8.59 -17.35
N TYR A 144 -15.80 -8.49 -16.69
CA TYR A 144 -17.04 -9.11 -17.19
C TYR A 144 -17.44 -8.53 -18.56
N VAL A 145 -17.47 -7.20 -18.70
CA VAL A 145 -17.79 -6.52 -19.98
C VAL A 145 -16.83 -6.96 -21.08
N HIS A 146 -15.51 -6.98 -20.80
CA HIS A 146 -14.49 -7.45 -21.74
C HIS A 146 -14.80 -8.84 -22.30
N ASN A 147 -15.19 -9.78 -21.44
CA ASN A 147 -15.44 -11.16 -21.84
C ASN A 147 -16.80 -11.35 -22.52
N VAL A 148 -17.81 -10.59 -22.10
CA VAL A 148 -19.18 -10.74 -22.62
C VAL A 148 -19.38 -10.04 -23.95
N LEU A 149 -18.64 -8.97 -24.25
CA LEU A 149 -18.86 -8.18 -25.47
C LEU A 149 -18.79 -9.03 -26.76
N ILE A 150 -17.79 -9.91 -26.85
CA ILE A 150 -17.63 -10.83 -27.99
C ILE A 150 -18.71 -11.92 -27.98
N LEU A 151 -19.06 -12.45 -26.81
CA LEU A 151 -20.10 -13.46 -26.68
C LEU A 151 -21.47 -12.91 -27.09
N THR A 152 -21.78 -11.66 -26.76
CA THR A 152 -22.99 -10.96 -27.24
C THR A 152 -22.97 -10.79 -28.76
N GLY A 153 -21.80 -10.51 -29.35
CA GLY A 153 -21.62 -10.49 -30.80
C GLY A 153 -21.97 -11.82 -31.45
N VAL A 154 -21.37 -12.92 -30.98
CA VAL A 154 -21.62 -14.28 -31.47
C VAL A 154 -23.08 -14.69 -31.27
N PHE A 155 -23.68 -14.35 -30.13
CA PHE A 155 -25.10 -14.56 -29.88
C PHE A 155 -25.96 -13.82 -30.92
N GLY A 156 -25.62 -12.57 -31.25
CA GLY A 156 -26.26 -11.81 -32.30
C GLY A 156 -26.20 -12.49 -33.67
N THR A 157 -25.05 -13.07 -34.00
CA THR A 157 -24.85 -13.84 -35.24
C THR A 157 -25.76 -15.06 -35.29
N ILE A 158 -25.85 -15.82 -34.18
CA ILE A 158 -26.69 -17.02 -34.08
C ILE A 158 -28.17 -16.65 -34.30
N VAL A 159 -28.67 -15.66 -33.56
CA VAL A 159 -30.07 -15.23 -33.66
C VAL A 159 -30.40 -14.73 -35.07
N SER A 160 -29.51 -13.93 -35.67
CA SER A 160 -29.72 -13.37 -37.00
C SER A 160 -29.70 -14.45 -38.09
N LEU A 161 -28.83 -15.46 -37.96
CA LEU A 161 -28.79 -16.60 -38.88
C LEU A 161 -30.02 -17.50 -38.73
N SER A 162 -30.53 -17.69 -37.51
CA SER A 162 -31.79 -18.42 -37.29
C SER A 162 -32.97 -17.72 -37.98
N ILE A 163 -33.04 -16.39 -37.93
CA ILE A 163 -34.06 -15.61 -38.66
C ILE A 163 -33.88 -15.76 -40.18
N ALA A 164 -32.64 -15.75 -40.67
CA ALA A 164 -32.38 -15.95 -42.10
C ALA A 164 -32.86 -17.33 -42.59
N LEU A 165 -32.67 -18.39 -41.78
CA LEU A 165 -33.15 -19.74 -42.07
C LEU A 165 -34.68 -19.83 -42.07
N LEU A 166 -35.36 -19.12 -41.15
CA LEU A 166 -36.82 -19.01 -41.17
C LEU A 166 -37.31 -18.35 -42.46
N GLY A 167 -36.64 -17.29 -42.91
CA GLY A 167 -36.94 -16.64 -44.20
C GLY A 167 -36.74 -17.57 -45.40
N ALA A 168 -35.71 -18.42 -45.36
CA ALA A 168 -35.49 -19.43 -46.40
C ALA A 168 -36.55 -20.55 -46.40
N SER A 169 -37.06 -20.95 -45.23
CA SER A 169 -38.16 -21.91 -45.12
C SER A 169 -39.46 -21.37 -45.73
N ASP A 170 -39.78 -20.10 -45.48
CA ASP A 170 -40.98 -19.43 -46.02
C ASP A 170 -40.95 -19.33 -47.56
N LEU A 171 -39.75 -19.17 -48.14
CA LEU A 171 -39.55 -19.20 -49.60
C LEU A 171 -39.82 -20.57 -50.23
N LEU A 172 -39.54 -21.66 -49.51
CA LEU A 172 -39.77 -23.03 -50.00
C LEU A 172 -41.26 -23.41 -49.96
N GLU A 173 -42.03 -22.81 -49.06
CA GLU A 173 -43.45 -23.11 -48.86
C GLU A 173 -44.35 -22.33 -49.85
N THR A 174 -43.94 -21.12 -50.28
CA THR A 174 -44.75 -20.26 -51.17
C THR A 174 -43.91 -19.72 -52.34
N SER A 175 -44.15 -20.25 -53.55
CA SER A 175 -43.33 -20.01 -54.77
C SER A 175 -43.28 -18.58 -55.31
N VAL A 176 -43.93 -17.59 -54.65
CA VAL A 176 -43.97 -16.18 -55.08
C VAL A 176 -43.90 -15.22 -53.87
N ASN A 177 -43.12 -15.52 -52.81
CA ASN A 177 -42.96 -14.57 -51.69
C ASN A 177 -41.61 -13.82 -51.73
N VAL A 178 -41.59 -12.64 -52.37
CA VAL A 178 -40.42 -11.72 -52.38
C VAL A 178 -40.00 -11.32 -50.94
N GLY A 179 -40.92 -11.40 -49.96
CA GLY A 179 -40.65 -11.11 -48.55
C GLY A 179 -39.68 -12.08 -47.87
N GLY A 180 -39.75 -13.38 -48.16
CA GLY A 180 -38.87 -14.40 -47.57
C GLY A 180 -37.40 -14.22 -47.98
N MET A 181 -37.16 -13.74 -49.21
CA MET A 181 -35.81 -13.44 -49.72
C MET A 181 -35.21 -12.21 -49.05
N GLY A 182 -36.04 -11.19 -48.79
CA GLY A 182 -35.66 -10.03 -48.00
C GLY A 182 -35.22 -10.40 -46.58
N LEU A 183 -36.01 -11.23 -45.89
CA LEU A 183 -35.70 -11.71 -44.54
C LEU A 183 -34.39 -12.51 -44.48
N MET A 184 -34.15 -13.38 -45.47
CA MET A 184 -32.90 -14.14 -45.55
C MET A 184 -31.66 -13.24 -45.69
N ILE A 185 -31.69 -12.30 -46.64
CA ILE A 185 -30.57 -11.38 -46.90
C ILE A 185 -30.32 -10.48 -45.68
N HIS A 186 -31.39 -9.97 -45.07
CA HIS A 186 -31.28 -9.10 -43.90
C HIS A 186 -30.74 -9.84 -42.67
N GLY A 187 -31.16 -11.08 -42.44
CA GLY A 187 -30.62 -11.90 -41.34
C GLY A 187 -29.12 -12.16 -41.49
N MET A 188 -28.64 -12.46 -42.71
CA MET A 188 -27.21 -12.62 -42.97
C MET A 188 -26.41 -11.32 -42.81
N SER A 189 -26.95 -10.19 -43.29
CA SER A 189 -26.30 -8.88 -43.13
C SER A 189 -26.22 -8.46 -41.65
N THR A 190 -27.31 -8.66 -40.91
CA THR A 190 -27.39 -8.36 -39.47
C THR A 190 -26.38 -9.20 -38.68
N ALA A 191 -26.24 -10.49 -38.98
CA ALA A 191 -25.25 -11.37 -38.38
C ALA A 191 -23.80 -10.86 -38.54
N LEU A 192 -23.44 -10.38 -39.72
CA LEU A 192 -22.12 -9.82 -39.98
C LEU A 192 -21.94 -8.49 -39.23
N ALA A 193 -22.95 -7.62 -39.27
CA ALA A 193 -22.95 -6.33 -38.61
C ALA A 193 -22.75 -6.46 -37.08
N THR A 194 -23.50 -7.35 -36.41
CA THR A 194 -23.36 -7.58 -34.96
C THR A 194 -21.96 -8.07 -34.58
N THR A 195 -21.37 -8.93 -35.42
CA THR A 195 -20.03 -9.46 -35.20
C THR A 195 -18.97 -8.36 -35.31
N VAL A 196 -19.05 -7.52 -36.35
CA VAL A 196 -18.12 -6.39 -36.55
C VAL A 196 -18.26 -5.37 -35.41
N SER A 197 -19.49 -5.03 -35.02
CA SER A 197 -19.76 -4.10 -33.91
C SER A 197 -19.17 -4.60 -32.59
N ALA A 198 -19.35 -5.89 -32.27
CA ALA A 198 -18.79 -6.50 -31.08
C ALA A 198 -17.26 -6.48 -31.07
N ILE A 199 -16.61 -6.81 -32.20
CA ILE A 199 -15.14 -6.83 -32.32
C ILE A 199 -14.57 -5.41 -32.17
N LEU A 200 -15.12 -4.42 -32.87
CA LEU A 200 -14.63 -3.03 -32.79
C LEU A 200 -14.79 -2.47 -31.38
N SER A 201 -15.96 -2.70 -30.76
CA SER A 201 -16.23 -2.29 -29.38
C SER A 201 -15.27 -2.98 -28.41
N TYR A 202 -14.94 -4.26 -28.65
CA TYR A 202 -14.04 -5.04 -27.81
C TYR A 202 -12.61 -4.52 -27.91
N LEU A 203 -12.10 -4.29 -29.12
CA LEU A 203 -10.75 -3.77 -29.31
C LEU A 203 -10.57 -2.41 -28.64
N PHE A 204 -11.55 -1.51 -28.82
CA PHE A 204 -11.54 -0.20 -28.19
C PHE A 204 -11.55 -0.34 -26.66
N PHE A 205 -12.48 -1.12 -26.11
CA PHE A 205 -12.60 -1.34 -24.67
C PHE A 205 -11.36 -2.01 -24.06
N SER A 206 -10.82 -3.02 -24.73
CA SER A 206 -9.67 -3.82 -24.28
C SER A 206 -8.43 -2.94 -24.09
N TRP A 207 -8.18 -1.99 -25.01
CA TRP A 207 -7.08 -1.05 -24.88
C TRP A 207 -7.15 -0.24 -23.57
N PHE A 208 -8.31 0.35 -23.27
CA PHE A 208 -8.51 1.12 -22.04
C PHE A 208 -8.53 0.26 -20.78
N PHE A 209 -9.07 -0.96 -20.88
CA PHE A 209 -9.07 -1.92 -19.79
C PHE A 209 -7.64 -2.29 -19.35
N ILE A 210 -6.74 -2.57 -20.31
CA ILE A 210 -5.33 -2.85 -20.03
C ILE A 210 -4.67 -1.62 -19.40
N LYS A 211 -4.83 -0.43 -19.99
CA LYS A 211 -4.24 0.81 -19.44
C LYS A 211 -4.71 1.14 -18.03
N THR A 212 -5.97 0.87 -17.72
CA THR A 212 -6.52 1.05 -16.36
C THR A 212 -5.91 0.05 -15.38
N THR A 213 -5.73 -1.20 -15.80
CA THR A 213 -5.09 -2.24 -14.98
C THR A 213 -3.61 -1.92 -14.73
N ASP A 214 -2.89 -1.44 -15.75
CA ASP A 214 -1.52 -0.96 -15.62
C ASP A 214 -1.41 0.19 -14.61
N ALA A 215 -2.33 1.17 -14.69
CA ALA A 215 -2.35 2.29 -13.77
C ALA A 215 -2.53 1.83 -12.32
N GLN A 216 -3.46 0.91 -12.06
CA GLN A 216 -3.67 0.36 -10.72
C GLN A 216 -2.44 -0.40 -10.21
N SER A 217 -1.85 -1.25 -11.04
CA SER A 217 -0.65 -2.01 -10.67
C SER A 217 0.48 -1.06 -10.28
N ARG A 218 0.73 -0.03 -11.10
CA ARG A 218 1.74 1.01 -10.82
C ARG A 218 1.48 1.73 -9.51
N PHE A 219 0.24 2.10 -9.22
CA PHE A 219 -0.13 2.76 -7.96
C PHE A 219 0.15 1.85 -6.75
N VAL A 220 -0.29 0.59 -6.80
CA VAL A 220 -0.05 -0.37 -5.71
C VAL A 220 1.44 -0.59 -5.51
N THR A 221 2.20 -0.80 -6.59
CA THR A 221 3.66 -0.93 -6.53
C THR A 221 4.32 0.30 -5.91
N ALA A 222 3.93 1.51 -6.31
CA ALA A 222 4.49 2.74 -5.78
C ALA A 222 4.20 2.92 -4.28
N LEU A 223 2.97 2.61 -3.83
CA LEU A 223 2.62 2.66 -2.42
C LEU A 223 3.42 1.63 -1.60
N GLU A 224 3.58 0.42 -2.11
CA GLU A 224 4.37 -0.62 -1.42
C GLU A 224 5.86 -0.29 -1.40
N GLN A 225 6.41 0.30 -2.46
CA GLN A 225 7.78 0.82 -2.49
C GLN A 225 7.97 1.92 -1.44
N LEU A 226 7.08 2.92 -1.40
CA LEU A 226 7.11 3.97 -0.38
C LEU A 226 7.00 3.38 1.04
N THR A 227 6.11 2.41 1.21
CA THR A 227 5.91 1.73 2.50
C THR A 227 7.17 0.99 2.95
N THR A 228 7.79 0.21 2.05
CA THR A 228 9.00 -0.59 2.34
C THR A 228 10.20 0.29 2.62
N GLN A 229 10.42 1.30 1.78
CA GLN A 229 11.64 2.09 1.81
C GLN A 229 11.60 3.19 2.87
N HIS A 230 10.44 3.76 3.16
CA HIS A 230 10.34 4.98 3.97
C HIS A 230 9.46 4.83 5.20
N LEU A 231 8.29 4.17 5.09
CA LEU A 231 7.38 4.05 6.24
C LEU A 231 7.84 2.98 7.23
N LEU A 232 8.16 1.78 6.75
CA LEU A 232 8.51 0.64 7.59
C LEU A 232 9.73 0.87 8.48
N PRO A 233 10.87 1.40 8.00
CA PRO A 233 12.01 1.70 8.85
C PRO A 233 11.66 2.66 9.99
N ARG A 234 10.79 3.66 9.73
CA ARG A 234 10.36 4.63 10.73
C ARG A 234 9.55 4.01 11.87
N PHE A 235 8.81 2.93 11.60
CA PHE A 235 7.98 2.24 12.60
C PHE A 235 8.65 0.98 13.18
N LYS A 236 9.56 0.29 12.46
CA LYS A 236 10.19 -0.96 12.95
C LYS A 236 11.40 -0.75 13.85
N VAL A 237 12.15 0.34 13.71
CA VAL A 237 13.42 0.52 14.45
C VAL A 237 13.20 0.52 15.97
N GLN A 238 12.06 0.96 16.48
CA GLN A 238 11.80 0.99 17.93
C GLN A 238 11.57 -0.39 18.56
N THR A 239 11.15 -1.44 17.83
CA THR A 239 10.80 -2.72 18.47
C THR A 239 12.01 -3.65 18.65
N GLU A 240 12.99 -3.62 17.74
CA GLU A 240 14.22 -4.42 17.86
C GLU A 240 15.23 -3.78 18.82
N THR A 241 15.31 -2.45 18.88
CA THR A 241 16.22 -1.73 19.78
C THR A 241 15.87 -1.97 21.25
N VAL A 242 14.58 -2.10 21.58
CA VAL A 242 14.13 -2.38 22.96
C VAL A 242 14.71 -3.70 23.49
N LEU A 243 14.76 -4.76 22.66
CA LEU A 243 15.31 -6.05 23.09
C LEU A 243 16.83 -5.97 23.34
N TYR A 244 17.54 -5.17 22.54
CA TYR A 244 18.97 -4.91 22.69
C TYR A 244 19.26 -4.05 23.93
N GLU A 245 18.46 -3.00 24.17
CA GLU A 245 18.55 -2.14 25.35
C GLU A 245 18.26 -2.91 26.64
N PHE A 246 17.32 -3.86 26.65
CA PHE A 246 17.10 -4.74 27.81
C PHE A 246 18.32 -5.63 28.12
N SER A 247 18.98 -6.17 27.10
CA SER A 247 20.23 -6.93 27.28
C SER A 247 21.35 -6.04 27.82
N GLY A 248 21.46 -4.80 27.31
CA GLY A 248 22.38 -3.78 27.80
C GLY A 248 22.13 -3.39 29.26
N LEU A 249 20.85 -3.23 29.64
CA LEU A 249 20.44 -2.92 31.01
C LEU A 249 20.76 -4.07 31.96
N ILE A 250 20.49 -5.32 31.59
CA ILE A 250 20.86 -6.50 32.39
C ILE A 250 22.38 -6.56 32.59
N ARG A 251 23.17 -6.29 31.55
CA ARG A 251 24.63 -6.26 31.64
C ARG A 251 25.14 -5.10 32.50
N SER A 252 24.51 -3.92 32.41
CA SER A 252 24.83 -2.80 33.30
C SER A 252 24.49 -3.10 34.76
N LEU A 253 23.36 -3.76 35.02
CA LEU A 253 22.97 -4.20 36.37
C LEU A 253 23.94 -5.23 36.93
N GLN A 254 24.36 -6.21 36.11
CA GLN A 254 25.40 -7.17 36.49
C GLN A 254 26.70 -6.46 36.87
N GLY A 255 27.18 -5.52 36.04
CA GLY A 255 28.38 -4.74 36.33
C GLY A 255 28.24 -3.89 37.61
N LEU A 256 27.06 -3.31 37.84
CA LEU A 256 26.79 -2.50 39.03
C LEU A 256 26.74 -3.35 40.31
N VAL A 257 26.21 -4.57 40.24
CA VAL A 257 26.23 -5.54 41.34
C VAL A 257 27.66 -6.00 41.64
N GLU A 258 28.47 -6.32 40.61
CA GLU A 258 29.88 -6.67 40.79
C GLU A 258 30.69 -5.53 41.41
N GLN A 259 30.46 -4.29 40.95
CA GLN A 259 31.10 -3.10 41.50
C GLN A 259 30.68 -2.86 42.97
N MET A 260 29.41 -3.09 43.30
CA MET A 260 28.92 -3.00 44.68
C MET A 260 29.56 -4.05 45.58
N LEU A 261 29.64 -5.32 45.14
CA LEU A 261 30.29 -6.39 45.90
C LEU A 261 31.78 -6.10 46.13
N SER A 262 32.47 -5.59 45.11
CA SER A 262 33.87 -5.16 45.21
C SER A 262 34.04 -3.99 46.20
N SER A 263 33.14 -3.00 46.14
CA SER A 263 33.14 -1.86 47.07
C SER A 263 32.88 -2.30 48.51
N GLN A 264 31.91 -3.19 48.75
CA GLN A 264 31.66 -3.76 50.09
C GLN A 264 32.90 -4.51 50.62
N LYS A 265 33.59 -5.26 49.77
CA LYS A 265 34.83 -5.95 50.15
C LYS A 265 35.93 -4.95 50.53
N GLN A 266 36.08 -3.85 49.78
CA GLN A 266 37.04 -2.80 50.11
C GLN A 266 36.67 -2.08 51.42
N ILE A 267 35.38 -1.80 51.66
CA ILE A 267 34.90 -1.19 52.91
C ILE A 267 35.23 -2.10 54.10
N SER A 268 34.94 -3.39 54.01
CA SER A 268 35.28 -4.36 55.07
C SER A 268 36.80 -4.43 55.34
N GLN A 269 37.63 -4.31 54.29
CA GLN A 269 39.08 -4.24 54.46
C GLN A 269 39.53 -2.92 55.12
N ILE A 270 38.87 -1.80 54.82
CA ILE A 270 39.12 -0.51 55.46
C ILE A 270 38.74 -0.58 56.95
N GLU A 271 37.59 -1.17 57.29
CA GLU A 271 37.20 -1.39 58.69
C GLU A 271 38.27 -2.19 59.45
N THR A 272 38.76 -3.27 58.84
CA THR A 272 39.81 -4.11 59.45
C THR A 272 41.11 -3.33 59.66
N ARG A 273 41.50 -2.51 58.67
CA ARG A 273 42.70 -1.65 58.78
C ARG A 273 42.52 -0.56 59.84
N LEU A 274 41.35 0.08 59.89
CA LEU A 274 41.04 1.13 60.86
C LEU A 274 41.06 0.58 62.29
N ALA A 275 40.52 -0.62 62.50
CA ALA A 275 40.59 -1.32 63.78
C ALA A 275 42.06 -1.61 64.17
N ALA A 276 42.87 -2.09 63.23
CA ALA A 276 44.30 -2.35 63.47
C ALA A 276 45.09 -1.06 63.77
N THR A 277 44.85 0.03 63.04
CA THR A 277 45.50 1.32 63.29
C THR A 277 45.09 1.93 64.63
N THR A 278 43.84 1.76 65.05
CA THR A 278 43.36 2.21 66.37
C THR A 278 44.04 1.45 67.50
N LEU A 279 44.21 0.13 67.33
CA LEU A 279 44.97 -0.70 68.27
C LEU A 279 46.45 -0.29 68.36
N ASP A 280 47.11 -0.01 67.22
CA ASP A 280 48.50 0.46 67.19
C ASP A 280 48.66 1.83 67.86
N PHE A 281 47.75 2.77 67.58
CA PHE A 281 47.73 4.07 68.24
C PHE A 281 47.56 3.95 69.76
N HIS A 282 46.67 3.07 70.20
CA HIS A 282 46.47 2.82 71.63
C HIS A 282 47.71 2.20 72.29
N ALA A 283 48.41 1.30 71.60
CA ALA A 283 49.67 0.73 72.06
C ALA A 283 50.79 1.78 72.16
N ARG A 284 50.92 2.67 71.16
CA ARG A 284 51.87 3.78 71.18
C ARG A 284 51.59 4.77 72.30
N LEU A 285 50.33 5.14 72.55
CA LEU A 285 49.94 6.02 73.65
C LEU A 285 50.30 5.43 75.02
N LYS A 286 50.13 4.11 75.21
CA LYS A 286 50.60 3.42 76.43
C LYS A 286 52.13 3.50 76.57
N GLY A 287 52.88 3.31 75.48
CA GLY A 287 54.34 3.47 75.47
C GLY A 287 54.78 4.88 75.85
N VAL A 288 54.21 5.90 75.23
CA VAL A 288 54.50 7.32 75.51
C VAL A 288 54.17 7.68 76.97
N THR A 289 53.08 7.14 77.52
CA THR A 289 52.72 7.36 78.93
C THR A 289 53.75 6.73 79.88
N ALA A 290 54.27 5.54 79.55
CA ALA A 290 55.33 4.88 80.31
C ALA A 290 56.66 5.67 80.23
N ASP A 291 57.00 6.18 79.06
CA ASP A 291 58.19 7.02 78.86
C ASP A 291 58.08 8.35 79.60
N MET A 292 56.90 8.98 79.60
CA MET A 292 56.59 10.15 80.44
C MET A 292 56.76 9.85 81.94
N GLY A 293 56.33 8.67 82.40
CA GLY A 293 56.57 8.21 83.76
C GLY A 293 58.06 8.10 84.10
N ARG A 294 58.86 7.60 83.15
CA ARG A 294 60.31 7.44 83.29
C ARG A 294 61.05 8.78 83.27
N ILE A 295 60.62 9.72 82.42
CA ILE A 295 61.12 11.10 82.40
C ILE A 295 60.79 11.81 83.71
N LYS A 296 59.57 11.64 84.25
CA LYS A 296 59.21 12.17 85.57
C LYS A 296 60.13 11.62 86.66
N GLN A 297 60.47 10.34 86.61
CA GLN A 297 61.39 9.70 87.55
C GLN A 297 62.83 10.25 87.43
N LEU A 298 63.34 10.37 86.21
CA LEU A 298 64.66 10.95 85.93
C LEU A 298 64.78 12.43 86.34
N LEU A 299 63.74 13.22 86.11
CA LEU A 299 63.68 14.61 86.58
C LEU A 299 63.59 14.68 88.11
N ARG A 300 62.89 13.75 88.75
CA ARG A 300 62.82 13.68 90.22
C ARG A 300 64.17 13.35 90.85
N ASP A 301 64.92 12.43 90.26
CA ASP A 301 66.28 12.05 90.69
C ASP A 301 67.30 13.16 90.41
N GLY A 302 67.19 13.83 89.27
CA GLY A 302 68.07 14.94 88.88
C GLY A 302 67.88 16.22 89.71
N PHE A 303 66.64 16.54 90.10
CA PHE A 303 66.30 17.74 90.88
C PHE A 303 66.17 17.51 92.40
N ARG A 304 66.41 16.29 92.90
CA ARG A 304 66.36 15.92 94.33
C ARG A 304 65.11 16.44 95.06
N LEU A 305 63.96 16.25 94.45
CA LEU A 305 62.68 16.65 95.04
C LEU A 305 62.24 15.63 96.10
N PRO A 306 61.80 16.05 97.31
CA PRO A 306 61.41 15.12 98.36
C PRO A 306 60.13 14.34 98.04
N SER A 307 60.04 13.13 98.59
CA SER A 307 58.92 12.21 98.43
C SER A 307 57.70 12.67 99.24
N GLY A 308 56.83 13.49 98.66
CA GLY A 308 55.48 13.71 99.18
C GLY A 308 54.52 12.61 98.70
N GLU A 309 53.58 12.24 99.59
CA GLU A 309 52.46 11.29 99.44
C GLU A 309 51.82 11.24 98.04
#